data_AF-A0A8T3ZL53-F1
#
_entry.id   AF-A0A8T3ZL53-F1
#
_cell.length_a   1.000
_cell.length_b   1.000
_cell.length_c   1.000
_cell.angle_alpha   90.00
_cell.angle_beta   90.00
_cell.angle_gamma   90.00
#
_symmetry.space_group_name_H-M   'P 1'
#
loop_
_entity.id
_entity.type
_entity.pdbx_description
1 polymer ?
#
loop_
_entity_poly.entity_id
_entity_poly.type
_entity_poly.pdbx_seq_one_letter_code
_entity_poly.pdbx_strand_id
1 'polypeptide(L)' 'MKRENWMLGFLGFMGMKGIEGLMNGNYLEAIWLVWFAWFVYFLPKK' A
#
# COMPACT_ATOMS: atom_id res chain seq x y z
N MET A 1 -10.39 -19.25 7.63
CA MET A 1 -10.12 -19.03 6.20
C MET A 1 -9.66 -17.59 6.00
N LYS A 2 -8.44 -17.33 5.53
CA LYS A 2 -8.03 -15.98 5.10
C LYS A 2 -8.83 -15.65 3.83
N ARG A 3 -9.44 -14.46 3.75
CA ARG A 3 -10.11 -13.99 2.51
C ARG A 3 -9.07 -13.96 1.39
N GLU A 4 -9.38 -14.55 0.23
CA GLU A 4 -8.47 -14.61 -0.93
C GLU A 4 -7.93 -13.24 -1.33
N ASN A 5 -8.74 -12.19 -1.18
CA ASN A 5 -8.39 -10.82 -1.56
C ASN A 5 -7.80 -9.97 -0.41
N TRP A 6 -7.40 -10.58 0.72
CA TRP A 6 -6.88 -9.82 1.87
C TRP A 6 -5.63 -8.98 1.52
N MET A 7 -4.76 -9.52 0.65
CA MET A 7 -3.57 -8.81 0.16
C MET A 7 -3.93 -7.52 -0.61
N LEU A 8 -4.99 -7.55 -1.42
CA LEU A 8 -5.47 -6.37 -2.15
C LEU A 8 -6.03 -5.31 -1.20
N GLY A 9 -6.73 -5.75 -0.14
CA GLY A 9 -7.19 -4.83 0.91
C GLY A 9 -6.03 -4.16 1.64
N PHE A 10 -4.98 -4.91 1.95
CA PHE A 10 -3.76 -4.36 2.57
C PHE A 10 -3.03 -3.37 1.64
N LEU A 11 -2.91 -3.69 0.34
CA LEU A 11 -2.39 -2.76 -0.67
C LEU A 11 -3.22 -1.47 -0.73
N GLY A 12 -4.55 -1.57 -0.73
CA GLY A 12 -5.43 -0.41 -0.69
C GLY A 12 -5.20 0.47 0.54
N PHE A 13 -5.04 -0.14 1.72
CA PHE A 13 -4.72 0.58 2.96
C PHE A 13 -3.39 1.35 2.86
N MET A 14 -2.33 0.70 2.38
CA MET A 14 -1.02 1.35 2.20
C MET A 14 -1.09 2.51 1.22
N GLY A 15 -1.81 2.34 0.10
CA GLY A 15 -2.04 3.40 -0.87
C GLY A 15 -2.75 4.61 -0.26
N MET A 16 -3.87 4.38 0.45
CA MET A 16 -4.61 5.46 1.12
C MET A 16 -3.75 6.21 2.14
N LYS A 17 -3.03 5.47 3.00
CA LYS A 17 -2.19 6.09 4.03
C LYS A 17 -1.02 6.88 3.47
N GLY A 18 -0.37 6.36 2.43
CA GLY A 18 0.74 7.07 1.84
C GLY A 18 0.31 8.27 0.99
N ILE A 19 -0.85 8.22 0.33
CA ILE A 19 -1.44 9.39 -0.35
C ILE A 19 -1.81 10.47 0.67
N GLU A 20 -2.48 10.11 1.77
CA GLU A 20 -2.79 11.02 2.87
C GLU A 20 -1.51 11.68 3.43
N GLY A 21 -0.46 10.88 3.66
CA GLY A 21 0.84 11.37 4.10
C GLY A 21 1.47 12.38 3.13
N LEU A 22 1.43 12.12 1.83
CA LEU A 22 1.91 13.07 0.81
C LEU A 22 1.11 14.38 0.81
N MET A 23 -0.23 14.29 0.87
CA MET A 23 -1.10 15.47 0.85
C MET A 23 -0.88 16.37 2.07
N ASN A 24 -0.53 15.78 3.22
CA ASN A 24 -0.32 16.50 4.48
C ASN A 24 1.15 16.89 4.73
N GLY A 25 2.08 16.57 3.81
CA GLY A 25 3.52 16.77 4.02
C GLY A 25 4.13 15.90 5.13
N ASN A 26 3.42 14.85 5.56
CA ASN A 26 3.90 13.89 6.54
C ASN A 26 4.69 12.78 5.84
N TYR A 27 5.99 13.00 5.69
CA TYR A 27 6.90 12.06 5.02
C TYR A 27 6.97 10.68 5.70
N LEU A 28 6.68 10.61 7.01
CA LEU A 28 6.65 9.34 7.73
C LEU A 28 5.46 8.49 7.28
N GLU A 29 4.29 9.09 7.06
CA GLU A 29 3.15 8.38 6.46
C GLU A 29 3.35 8.15 4.95
N ALA A 30 4.03 9.05 4.23
CA ALA A 30 4.32 8.88 2.81
C ALA A 30 5.16 7.61 2.51
N ILE A 31 5.92 7.09 3.49
CA ILE A 31 6.69 5.85 3.34
C ILE A 31 5.81 4.65 2.95
N TRP A 32 4.51 4.69 3.29
CA TRP A 32 3.56 3.64 2.90
C TRP A 32 3.43 3.51 1.37
N LEU A 33 3.67 4.57 0.59
CA LEU A 33 3.71 4.49 -0.87
C LEU A 33 4.94 3.73 -1.39
N VAL A 34 6.09 3.84 -0.70
CA VAL A 34 7.29 3.07 -1.05
C VAL A 34 7.02 1.59 -0.83
N TRP A 35 6.42 1.24 0.31
CA TRP A 35 6.01 -0.14 0.60
C TRP A 35 4.93 -0.62 -0.38
N PHE A 36 3.94 0.20 -0.71
CA PHE A 36 2.94 -0.10 -1.71
C PHE A 36 3.58 -0.49 -3.05
N ALA A 37 4.49 0.36 -3.57
CA ALA A 37 5.19 0.09 -4.82
C ALA A 37 6.00 -1.21 -4.77
N TRP A 38 6.69 -1.45 -3.65
CA TRP A 38 7.42 -2.70 -3.41
C TRP A 38 6.49 -3.92 -3.45
N PHE A 39 5.40 -3.92 -2.68
CA PHE A 39 4.46 -5.05 -2.66
C PHE A 39 3.76 -5.27 -4.01
N VAL A 40 3.48 -4.20 -4.76
CA VAL A 40 2.94 -4.30 -6.13
C VAL A 40 3.93 -5.00 -7.05
N TYR A 41 5.23 -4.73 -6.93
CA TYR A 41 6.26 -5.39 -7.73
C TYR A 41 6.31 -6.92 -7.51
N PHE A 42 6.04 -7.38 -6.27
CA PHE A 42 6.04 -8.81 -5.93
C PHE A 42 4.68 -9.51 -6.15
N LEU A 43 3.66 -8.82 -6.66
CA LEU A 43 2.41 -9.49 -7.02
C LEU A 43 2.68 -10.52 -8.12
N PRO A 44 2.26 -11.79 -7.94
CA PRO A 44 2.44 -12.81 -8.96
C PRO A 44 1.69 -12.40 -10.22
N LYS A 45 2.41 -12.32 -11.35
CA LYS A 45 1.79 -12.16 -12.67
C LYS A 45 1.04 -13.46 -12.98
N LYS A 46 -0.23 -13.35 -13.32
CA LYS A 46 -1.04 -14.48 -13.81
C LYS A 46 -0.58 -14.88 -15.21
#